data_AF-A0A518GNR1-F1
#
_entry.id   AF-A0A518GNR1-F1
#
_cell.length_a   1.000
_cell.length_b   1.000
_cell.length_c   1.000
_cell.angle_alpha   90.00
_cell.angle_beta   90.00
_cell.angle_gamma   90.00
#
_symmetry.space_group_name_H-M   'P 1'
#
loop_
_entity.id
_entity.type
_entity.pdbx_description
1 polymer ?
#
loop_
_entity_poly.entity_id
_entity_poly.type
_entity_poly.pdbx_seq_one_letter_code
_entity_poly.pdbx_strand_id
1 'polypeptide(L)' 'MLVLSRKYLESVRFELTEPLPAGTIIEVRLVRIGNQTVRLGIEAPTSINIVRDELTHAPELKADSAA' A
#
# COMPACT_ATOMS: atom_id res chain seq x y z
N MET A 1 0.91 -8.14 -11.57
CA MET A 1 0.00 -8.30 -10.41
C MET A 1 0.80 -8.47 -9.11
N LEU A 2 0.64 -7.54 -8.18
CA LEU A 2 1.18 -7.62 -6.81
C LEU A 2 0.12 -8.27 -5.90
N VAL A 3 0.50 -9.12 -4.96
CA VAL A 3 -0.44 -9.73 -4.00
C VAL A 3 0.05 -9.52 -2.58
N LEU A 4 -0.78 -8.94 -1.73
CA LEU A 4 -0.47 -8.73 -0.31
C LEU A 4 -1.66 -9.04 0.60
N SER A 5 -1.35 -9.39 1.84
CA SER A 5 -2.35 -9.68 2.88
C SER A 5 -2.50 -8.48 3.79
N ARG A 6 -3.74 -8.03 4.03
CA ARG A 6 -4.08 -6.95 4.96
C ARG A 6 -4.99 -7.46 6.07
N LYS A 7 -4.71 -7.05 7.31
CA LYS A 7 -5.60 -7.22 8.47
C LYS A 7 -6.56 -6.04 8.57
N TYR A 8 -7.51 -6.13 9.50
CA TYR A 8 -8.36 -5.01 9.87
C TYR A 8 -7.52 -3.75 10.16
N LEU A 9 -7.90 -2.62 9.57
CA LEU A 9 -7.20 -1.32 9.62
C LEU A 9 -5.83 -1.22 8.94
N GLU A 10 -5.29 -2.30 8.38
CA GLU A 10 -4.08 -2.20 7.56
C GLU A 10 -4.45 -1.66 6.17
N SER A 11 -3.67 -0.67 5.71
CA SER A 11 -3.93 0.03 4.45
C SER A 11 -2.85 -0.25 3.40
N VAL A 12 -3.23 -0.02 2.14
CA VAL A 12 -2.33 0.02 0.99
C VAL A 12 -2.35 1.43 0.46
N ARG A 13 -1.19 2.03 0.26
CA ARG A 13 -1.03 3.36 -0.31
C ARG A 13 -0.52 3.25 -1.74
N PHE A 14 -1.11 4.05 -2.61
CA PHE A 14 -0.69 4.19 -4.01
C PHE A 14 -0.05 5.57 -4.16
N GLU A 15 1.20 5.59 -4.55
CA GLU A 15 1.96 6.82 -4.78
C GLU A 15 2.30 6.93 -6.26
N LEU A 16 1.94 8.06 -6.84
CA LEU A 16 2.18 8.37 -8.25
C LEU A 16 3.58 8.94 -8.37
N THR A 17 4.47 8.28 -9.13
CA THR A 17 5.80 8.86 -9.40
C THR A 17 5.76 9.89 -10.52
N GLU A 18 4.75 9.81 -11.38
CA GLU A 18 4.52 10.71 -12.52
C GLU A 18 3.01 10.82 -12.83
N PRO A 19 2.57 11.85 -13.57
CA PRO A 19 1.17 11.96 -14.01
C PRO A 19 0.76 10.75 -14.85
N LEU A 20 -0.39 10.16 -14.55
CA LEU A 20 -0.90 9.03 -15.31
C LEU A 20 -1.64 9.48 -16.58
N PRO A 21 -1.50 8.75 -17.70
CA PRO A 21 -2.33 8.97 -18.87
C PRO A 21 -3.82 8.83 -18.56
N ALA A 22 -4.64 9.61 -19.25
CA ALA A 22 -6.10 9.49 -19.18
C ALA A 22 -6.53 8.06 -19.57
N GLY A 23 -7.46 7.48 -18.79
CA GLY A 23 -7.90 6.10 -18.99
C GLY A 23 -7.02 5.05 -18.31
N THR A 24 -6.06 5.44 -17.48
CA THR A 24 -5.34 4.49 -16.62
C THR A 24 -6.31 3.79 -15.66
N ILE A 25 -6.25 2.46 -15.61
CA ILE A 25 -7.08 1.63 -14.74
C ILE A 25 -6.17 0.95 -13.70
N ILE A 26 -6.57 1.03 -12.45
CA ILE A 26 -6.00 0.24 -11.35
C ILE A 26 -7.06 -0.76 -10.95
N GLU A 27 -6.75 -2.05 -11.05
CA GLU A 27 -7.64 -3.11 -10.61
C GLU A 27 -7.21 -3.63 -9.24
N VAL A 28 -8.13 -3.60 -8.27
CA VAL A 28 -7.95 -4.21 -6.96
C VAL A 28 -8.94 -5.37 -6.82
N ARG A 29 -8.41 -6.58 -6.72
CA ARG A 29 -9.20 -7.81 -6.61
C ARG A 29 -9.01 -8.44 -5.25
N LEU A 30 -10.12 -8.83 -4.63
CA LEU A 30 -10.08 -9.67 -3.44
C LEU A 30 -9.80 -11.12 -3.87
N VAL A 31 -8.61 -11.61 -3.54
CA VAL A 31 -8.15 -12.95 -3.92
C VAL A 31 -8.61 -14.00 -2.90
N ARG A 32 -8.61 -13.66 -1.61
CA ARG A 32 -9.05 -14.55 -0.53
C ARG A 32 -9.50 -13.76 0.69
N ILE A 33 -10.56 -14.22 1.36
CA ILE A 33 -10.93 -13.81 2.73
C ILE A 33 -10.56 -14.95 3.68
N GLY A 34 -9.77 -14.64 4.70
CA GLY A 34 -9.55 -15.47 5.88
C GLY A 34 -10.14 -14.81 7.12
N ASN A 35 -10.05 -15.47 8.28
CA ASN A 35 -10.71 -15.00 9.51
C ASN A 35 -10.38 -13.56 9.93
N GLN A 36 -9.13 -13.13 9.79
CA GLN A 36 -8.67 -11.79 10.18
C GLN A 36 -7.79 -11.13 9.10
N THR A 37 -7.73 -11.73 7.91
CA THR A 37 -6.84 -11.29 6.84
C THR A 37 -7.57 -11.36 5.51
N VAL A 38 -7.37 -10.35 4.67
CA VAL A 38 -7.81 -10.36 3.28
C VAL A 38 -6.57 -10.32 2.40
N ARG A 39 -6.54 -11.18 1.37
CA ARG A 39 -5.49 -11.17 0.36
C ARG A 39 -5.97 -10.36 -0.83
N LEU A 40 -5.29 -9.27 -1.11
CA LEU A 40 -5.59 -8.33 -2.19
C LEU A 40 -4.60 -8.57 -3.34
N GLY A 41 -5.12 -8.74 -4.55
CA GLY A 41 -4.37 -8.68 -5.79
C GLY A 41 -4.53 -7.29 -6.38
N ILE A 42 -3.42 -6.67 -6.76
CA ILE A 42 -3.38 -5.31 -7.28
C ILE A 42 -2.67 -5.33 -8.62
N GLU A 43 -3.34 -4.79 -9.63
CA GLU A 43 -2.81 -4.61 -10.97
C GLU A 43 -2.83 -3.12 -11.30
N ALA A 44 -1.64 -2.59 -11.56
CA ALA A 44 -1.40 -1.18 -11.81
C ALA A 44 -0.19 -1.03 -12.76
N PRO A 45 -0.09 0.08 -13.49
CA PRO A 45 1.11 0.43 -14.23
C PRO A 45 2.33 0.54 -13.32
N THR A 46 3.52 0.36 -13.90
CA THR A 46 4.80 0.42 -13.17
C THR A 46 5.14 1.80 -12.61
N SER A 47 4.49 2.85 -13.10
CA SER A 47 4.60 4.23 -12.62
C SER A 47 3.84 4.49 -11.31
N ILE A 48 3.12 3.50 -10.80
CA ILE A 48 2.44 3.58 -9.51
C ILE A 48 3.23 2.76 -8.50
N ASN A 49 3.79 3.44 -7.52
CA ASN A 49 4.41 2.79 -6.37
C ASN A 49 3.32 2.30 -5.42
N ILE A 50 3.29 1.00 -5.15
CA ILE A 50 2.31 0.38 -4.26
C ILE A 50 3.02 -0.02 -2.97
N VAL A 51 2.72 0.68 -1.89
CA VAL A 51 3.38 0.49 -0.60
C VAL A 51 2.37 0.15 0.50
N ARG A 52 2.85 -0.60 1.49
CA ARG A 52 2.11 -0.83 2.72
C ARG A 52 2.23 0.40 3.60
N ASP A 53 1.11 0.89 4.12
CA ASP A 53 1.08 2.18 4.84
C ASP A 53 2.03 2.21 6.04
N GLU A 54 2.18 1.07 6.73
CA GLU A 54 3.10 0.93 7.86
C GLU A 54 4.58 1.10 7.49
N LEU A 55 4.95 0.98 6.22
CA LEU A 55 6.33 1.18 5.76
C LEU A 55 6.66 2.64 5.46
N THR A 56 5.66 3.52 5.42
CA THR A 56 5.83 4.94 5.08
C THR A 56 5.99 5.84 6.30
N HIS A 57 5.56 5.37 7.48
CA HIS A 57 5.76 6.06 8.73
C HIS A 57 7.07 5.57 9.37
N ALA A 58 8.17 6.29 9.12
CA ALA A 58 9.31 6.18 10.02
C ALA A 58 8.82 6.60 11.41
N PRO A 59 9.07 5.82 12.49
CA PRO A 59 8.85 6.34 13.82
C PRO A 59 9.71 7.60 13.93
N GLU A 60 9.08 8.73 14.24
CA GLU A 60 9.81 9.87 14.78
C GLU A 60 10.48 9.35 16.04
N LEU A 61 11.73 8.91 15.92
CA LEU A 61 12.66 8.84 17.02
C LEU A 61 12.71 10.29 17.50
N LYS A 62 11.85 10.62 18.47
CA LYS A 62 12.04 11.79 19.32
C LYS A 62 13.49 11.67 19.76
N ALA A 63 14.33 12.54 19.19
CA ALA A 63 15.64 12.78 19.73
C ALA A 63 15.36 13.17 21.17
N ASP A 64 15.59 12.21 22.06
CA ASP A 64 15.65 12.47 23.48
C ASP A 64 16.87 13.38 23.59
N SER A 65 16.61 14.69 23.54
CA SER A 65 17.57 15.74 23.87
C SER A 65 17.88 15.57 25.35
N ALA A 66 18.68 14.55 25.65
CA ALA A 66 19.18 14.27 26.97
C ALA A 66 20.32 15.25 27.26
N ALA A 67 20.11 16.00 28.35
CA ALA A 67 21.06 16.72 29.20
C ALA A 67 21.69 18.01 28.64
#